data_AF-A0AAE4EI62-F1
#
_entry.id   AF-A0AAE4EI62-F1
#
_cell.length_a   1.000
_cell.length_b   1.000
_cell.length_c   1.000
_cell.angle_alpha   90.00
_cell.angle_beta   90.00
_cell.angle_gamma   90.00
#
_symmetry.space_group_name_H-M   'P 1'
#
loop_
_entity.id
_entity.type
_entity.pdbx_description
1 polymer ?
#
loop_
_entity_poly.entity_id
_entity_poly.type
_entity_poly.pdbx_seq_one_letter_code
_entity_poly.pdbx_strand_id
1 'polypeptide(L)' 'MTDHKRWRDLSPRQRGRIRLAASVQLLLASAAWWDLAHRPATEVRGPKWLWAVVIAVNFVGPVLYFARGRATTTGQSA' A
#
# COMPACT_ATOMS: atom_id res chain seq x y z
N MET A 1 11.98 -20.66 -30.79
CA MET A 1 12.79 -20.57 -29.56
C MET A 1 12.35 -19.31 -28.83
N THR A 2 11.61 -19.44 -27.72
CA THR A 2 11.16 -18.29 -26.94
C THR A 2 12.27 -17.86 -26.00
N ASP A 3 12.96 -16.77 -26.32
CA ASP A 3 13.95 -16.16 -25.44
C ASP A 3 13.26 -15.62 -24.18
N HIS A 4 13.25 -16.44 -23.12
CA HIS A 4 12.85 -16.03 -21.79
C HIS A 4 13.88 -15.04 -21.28
N LYS A 5 13.58 -13.72 -21.34
CA LYS A 5 14.42 -12.66 -20.78
C LYS A 5 14.91 -13.04 -19.40
N ARG A 6 16.22 -13.28 -19.26
CA ARG A 6 16.83 -13.70 -18.01
C ARG A 6 16.94 -12.47 -17.12
N TRP A 7 16.74 -12.61 -15.82
CA TRP A 7 16.94 -11.51 -14.84
C TRP A 7 18.29 -10.79 -15.01
N ARG A 8 19.29 -11.50 -15.55
CA ARG A 8 20.63 -11.03 -15.88
C ARG A 8 20.72 -10.04 -17.06
N ASP A 9 19.67 -9.95 -17.88
CA ASP A 9 19.60 -9.06 -19.06
C ASP A 9 18.97 -7.69 -18.74
N LEU A 10 18.46 -7.52 -17.53
CA LEU A 10 17.97 -6.21 -17.06
C LEU A 10 19.15 -5.25 -16.83
N SER A 11 19.10 -4.10 -17.49
CA SER A 11 20.05 -3.00 -17.27
C SER A 11 20.17 -2.66 -15.78
N PRO A 12 21.35 -2.29 -15.27
CA PRO A 12 21.55 -1.90 -13.87
C PRO A 12 20.52 -0.86 -13.38
N ARG A 13 20.13 0.07 -14.25
CA ARG A 13 19.09 1.08 -13.98
C ARG A 13 17.71 0.46 -13.79
N GLN A 14 17.37 -0.54 -14.58
CA GLN A 14 16.07 -1.22 -14.52
C GLN A 14 15.95 -2.08 -13.26
N ARG A 15 17.01 -2.80 -12.87
CA ARG A 15 17.07 -3.49 -11.57
C ARG A 15 17.02 -2.53 -10.39
N GLY A 16 17.64 -1.35 -10.51
CA GLY A 16 17.57 -0.30 -9.49
C GLY A 16 16.13 0.16 -9.26
N ARG A 17 15.39 0.46 -10.35
CA ARG A 17 13.99 0.88 -10.28
C ARG A 17 13.09 -0.18 -9.66
N ILE A 18 13.24 -1.44 -10.02
CA ILE A 18 12.46 -2.55 -9.46
C ILE A 18 12.70 -2.66 -7.95
N ARG A 19 13.96 -2.61 -7.51
CA ARG A 19 14.30 -2.65 -6.09
C ARG A 19 13.70 -1.47 -5.33
N LEU A 20 13.81 -0.26 -5.88
CA LEU A 20 13.22 0.93 -5.27
C LEU A 20 11.70 0.80 -5.14
N ALA A 21 11.02 0.41 -6.23
CA ALA A 21 9.57 0.23 -6.22
C ALA A 21 9.13 -0.84 -5.21
N ALA A 22 9.83 -1.98 -5.16
CA ALA A 22 9.56 -3.04 -4.19
C ALA A 22 9.73 -2.56 -2.74
N SER A 23 10.81 -1.83 -2.45
CA SER A 23 11.04 -1.25 -1.11
C SER A 23 9.93 -0.27 -0.73
N VAL A 24 9.55 0.63 -1.66
CA VAL A 24 8.45 1.57 -1.43
C VAL A 24 7.14 0.82 -1.19
N GLN A 25 6.85 -0.22 -1.96
CA GLN A 25 5.64 -1.04 -1.77
C GLN A 25 5.61 -1.70 -0.40
N LEU A 26 6.72 -2.30 0.01
CA LEU A 26 6.83 -2.99 1.30
C LEU A 26 6.62 -2.01 2.45
N LEU A 27 7.26 -0.85 2.41
CA LEU A 27 7.12 0.18 3.43
C LEU A 27 5.68 0.70 3.50
N LEU A 28 5.09 0.99 2.33
CA LEU A 28 3.73 1.52 2.25
C LEU A 28 2.69 0.49 2.73
N ALA A 29 2.80 -0.76 2.31
CA ALA A 29 1.91 -1.84 2.74
C ALA A 29 2.06 -2.11 4.24
N SER A 30 3.31 -2.22 4.74
CA SER A 30 3.58 -2.43 6.17
C SER A 30 3.01 -1.30 7.02
N ALA A 31 3.20 -0.04 6.60
CA ALA A 31 2.64 1.11 7.29
C ALA A 31 1.12 1.10 7.28
N ALA A 32 0.48 0.75 6.16
CA ALA A 32 -0.98 0.67 6.07
C ALA A 32 -1.56 -0.44 6.97
N TRP A 33 -0.92 -1.61 6.99
CA TRP A 33 -1.30 -2.70 7.89
C TRP A 33 -1.09 -2.35 9.36
N TRP A 34 0.03 -1.72 9.71
CA TRP A 34 0.30 -1.23 11.05
C TRP A 34 -0.79 -0.25 11.48
N ASP A 35 -1.05 0.78 10.67
CA ASP A 35 -2.04 1.83 10.94
C ASP A 35 -3.43 1.21 11.12
N LEU A 36 -3.85 0.29 10.24
CA LEU A 36 -5.13 -0.43 10.37
C LEU A 36 -5.21 -1.30 11.63
N ALA A 37 -4.11 -1.95 12.03
CA ALA A 37 -4.05 -2.77 13.23
C ALA A 37 -4.15 -1.91 14.50
N HIS A 38 -3.40 -0.81 14.55
CA HIS A 38 -3.29 0.04 15.74
C HIS A 38 -4.44 1.05 15.90
N ARG A 39 -5.03 1.56 14.81
CA ARG A 39 -6.14 2.51 14.93
C ARG A 39 -7.39 1.84 15.50
N PRO A 40 -8.11 2.47 16.44
CA PRO A 40 -9.40 1.96 16.87
C PRO A 40 -10.40 1.98 15.70
N ALA A 41 -11.33 1.02 15.67
CA ALA A 41 -12.28 0.87 14.56
C ALA A 41 -13.19 2.10 14.36
N THR A 42 -13.38 2.92 15.39
CA THR A 42 -14.10 4.20 15.36
C THR A 42 -13.41 5.27 14.51
N GLU A 43 -12.10 5.16 14.29
CA GLU A 43 -11.30 6.09 13.48
C GLU A 43 -11.04 5.57 12.06
N VAL A 44 -11.67 4.45 11.69
CA VAL A 44 -11.57 3.87 10.36
C VAL A 44 -12.93 4.02 9.67
N ARG A 45 -12.94 4.52 8.44
CA ARG A 45 -14.19 4.72 7.68
C ARG A 45 -14.76 3.38 7.24
N GLY A 46 -15.68 2.82 8.02
CA GLY A 46 -16.33 1.53 7.73
C GLY A 46 -15.60 0.33 8.35
N PRO A 47 -15.94 -0.90 7.95
CA PRO A 47 -15.43 -2.09 8.60
C PRO A 47 -13.93 -2.31 8.35
N LYS A 48 -13.16 -2.56 9.40
CA LYS A 48 -11.70 -2.78 9.33
C LYS A 48 -11.29 -3.87 8.33
N TRP A 49 -12.04 -4.97 8.26
CA TRP A 49 -11.72 -6.09 7.38
C TRP A 49 -11.80 -5.71 5.89
N LEU A 50 -12.66 -4.77 5.51
CA LEU A 50 -12.74 -4.28 4.13
C LEU A 50 -11.44 -3.56 3.76
N TRP A 51 -10.92 -2.73 4.65
CA TRP A 51 -9.65 -2.04 4.44
C TRP A 51 -8.46 -3.00 4.40
N ALA A 52 -8.49 -4.08 5.17
CA ALA A 52 -7.49 -5.14 5.08
C ALA A 52 -7.43 -5.76 3.67
N VAL A 53 -8.60 -6.06 3.08
CA VAL A 53 -8.71 -6.55 1.70
C VAL A 53 -8.24 -5.50 0.70
N VAL A 54 -8.62 -4.24 0.89
CA VAL A 54 -8.18 -3.13 0.01
C VAL A 54 -6.66 -3.01 0.04
N ILE A 55 -6.02 -2.95 1.22
CA ILE A 55 -4.56 -2.83 1.38
C ILE A 55 -3.81 -4.01 0.71
N ALA A 56 -4.41 -5.20 0.67
CA ALA A 56 -3.81 -6.36 0.00
C ALA A 56 -3.67 -6.17 -1.54
N VAL A 57 -4.34 -5.18 -2.13
CA VAL A 57 -4.30 -4.90 -3.57
C VAL A 57 -3.10 -4.01 -3.93
N ASN A 58 -1.93 -4.63 -4.13
CA ASN A 58 -0.72 -3.99 -4.69
C ASN A 58 -0.44 -2.57 -4.13
N PHE A 59 -0.13 -1.58 -4.99
CA PHE A 59 0.08 -0.19 -4.58
C PHE A 59 -1.22 0.58 -4.39
N VAL A 60 -2.28 0.21 -5.12
CA VAL A 60 -3.55 0.95 -5.12
C VAL A 60 -4.22 0.87 -3.75
N GLY A 61 -4.16 -0.29 -3.12
CA GLY A 61 -4.74 -0.57 -1.81
C GLY A 61 -4.24 0.33 -0.70
N PRO A 62 -2.93 0.28 -0.37
CA PRO A 62 -2.34 1.12 0.66
C PRO A 62 -2.54 2.62 0.40
N VAL A 63 -2.45 3.06 -0.87
CA VAL A 63 -2.71 4.47 -1.23
C VAL A 63 -4.16 4.86 -0.94
N LEU A 64 -5.13 4.03 -1.35
CA LEU A 64 -6.55 4.27 -1.07
C LEU A 64 -6.85 4.28 0.43
N TYR A 65 -6.22 3.40 1.20
CA TYR A 65 -6.36 3.38 2.66
C TYR A 65 -5.91 4.68 3.30
N PHE A 66 -4.72 5.18 2.96
CA PHE A 66 -4.24 6.44 3.53
C PHE A 66 -5.05 7.65 3.07
N ALA A 67 -5.59 7.62 1.85
CA ALA A 67 -6.40 8.70 1.28
C ALA A 67 -7.85 8.74 1.79
N ARG A 68 -8.48 7.58 2.03
CA ARG A 68 -9.92 7.48 2.34
C ARG A 68 -10.28 6.59 3.54
N GLY A 69 -9.41 5.69 3.96
CA GLY A 69 -9.67 4.75 5.05
C GLY A 69 -9.46 5.34 6.44
N ARG A 70 -8.58 6.33 6.57
CA ARG A 70 -8.40 7.08 7.81
C ARG A 70 -9.56 8.07 7.98
N ALA A 71 -10.34 7.92 9.04
CA ALA A 71 -11.24 8.98 9.48
C ALA A 71 -10.38 10.01 10.21
N THR A 72 -9.96 11.07 9.52
CA THR A 72 -9.72 12.31 10.24
C THR A 72 -11.07 12.72 10.78
N THR A 73 -11.21 12.75 12.11
CA THR A 73 -12.24 13.55 12.75
C THR A 73 -11.98 14.99 12.33
N THR A 74 -12.43 15.36 11.14
CA THR A 74 -12.76 16.74 10.83
C THR A 74 -13.88 17.04 11.80
N GLY A 75 -13.59 17.86 12.80
CA GLY A 75 -14.58 18.36 13.72
C GLY A 75 -15.83 18.78 12.95
N GLN A 76 -16.96 18.32 13.42
CA GLN A 76 -18.24 19.00 13.27
C GLN A 76 -18.01 20.50 13.55
N SER A 77 -18.27 21.39 12.57
CA SER A 77 -18.38 22.88 12.57
C SER A 77 -17.83 23.39 11.22
N ALA A 78 -18.53 24.09 10.32
CA ALA A 78 -19.83 24.77 10.29
C ALA A 78 -20.28 24.87 8.82
#